data_AF-A0A1I8FBQ5-F1
#
_entry.id   AF-A0A1I8FBQ5-F1
#
_cell.length_a   1.000
_cell.length_b   1.000
_cell.length_c   1.000
_cell.angle_alpha   90.00
_cell.angle_beta   90.00
_cell.angle_gamma   90.00
#
_symmetry.space_group_name_H-M   'P 1'
#
loop_
_entity.id
_entity.type
_entity.pdbx_description
1 polymer ?
#
loop_
_entity_poly.entity_id
_entity_poly.type
_entity_poly.pdbx_seq_one_letter_code
_entity_poly.pdbx_strand_id
1 'polypeptide(L)'
;MKELVELKGDLWTHGGRGRPAAFGRRKEELHQERSGRCKSKTCALSLVTNNEVVKNYHGTLIELFDVDDTFYTCVEVTAGTRLFYHVVGHDRHVIQILKQIDKKKLPGDINFFPMNRIEVSQEPGRRLDDVQDRIQAQFRNVLEHVFGKTLICRSHLEVATRLARQQRFDCILLEGDQLSWSCKKNKQKTERRVKELEQRKETNRLRKEELDKEVNSKINELEKRRNCQIKRTKEWKLGSLKHELEQMKSTRESYQAELGSDLLSQLSVEEQREVDSLNDRIQELTREAKQLYNARIRLENEKTTIENQLHHNLLRRVGNRLETQLDEVAAETVKERLTEAEEELAEIENRVAAFQREMQSEEDRIARFAKQLFKSLERANREIKNYAHVSKYFKEIFSKLVPEGVAELVMQKGDAPAADDSGEPRDIRRMQRFVGIGIRVSFTAKRPT
;
A
#
# COMPACT_ATOMS: atom_id res chain seq x y z
N MET A 1 -43.48 4.04 -9.75
CA MET A 1 -43.51 4.47 -8.33
C MET A 1 -44.79 3.96 -7.65
N LYS A 2 -45.02 2.63 -7.65
CA LYS A 2 -46.13 1.96 -6.93
C LYS A 2 -46.02 0.41 -6.84
N GLU A 3 -44.94 -0.22 -7.32
CA GLU A 3 -44.79 -1.70 -7.35
C GLU A 3 -43.76 -2.26 -6.36
N LEU A 4 -43.32 -1.48 -5.36
CA LEU A 4 -42.29 -1.93 -4.39
C LEU A 4 -42.81 -1.98 -2.94
N VAL A 5 -44.13 -1.96 -2.73
CA VAL A 5 -44.76 -1.92 -1.39
C VAL A 5 -45.43 -3.24 -0.98
N GLU A 6 -45.53 -4.24 -1.85
CA GLU A 6 -46.29 -5.49 -1.59
C GLU A 6 -45.46 -6.75 -1.26
N LEU A 7 -44.28 -6.57 -0.66
CA LEU A 7 -43.56 -7.66 0.03
C LEU A 7 -43.30 -7.30 1.50
N LYS A 8 -44.33 -6.74 2.15
CA LYS A 8 -44.45 -6.63 3.62
C LYS A 8 -45.45 -7.69 4.09
N GLY A 9 -44.94 -8.85 4.47
CA GLY A 9 -45.71 -9.94 5.06
C GLY A 9 -44.91 -11.22 4.89
N ASP A 10 -44.55 -11.83 6.00
CA ASP A 10 -43.92 -13.15 6.06
C ASP A 10 -42.45 -13.22 5.63
N LEU A 11 -41.55 -12.79 6.52
CA LEU A 11 -40.27 -13.49 6.78
C LEU A 11 -39.59 -12.87 8.03
N TRP A 12 -40.31 -12.83 9.15
CA TRP A 12 -39.73 -12.55 10.47
C TRP A 12 -39.77 -13.82 11.32
N THR A 13 -39.08 -14.86 10.88
CA THR A 13 -38.79 -16.04 11.70
C THR A 13 -37.41 -16.58 11.35
N HIS A 14 -36.66 -16.93 12.40
CA HIS A 14 -35.25 -17.38 12.42
C HIS A 14 -34.18 -16.28 12.36
N GLY A 15 -34.11 -15.48 13.44
CA GLY A 15 -32.88 -14.80 13.82
C GLY A 15 -31.77 -15.81 14.13
N GLY A 16 -30.85 -15.97 13.17
CA GLY A 16 -29.57 -16.60 13.42
C GLY A 16 -28.80 -15.77 14.45
N ARG A 17 -28.36 -16.41 15.54
CA ARG A 17 -27.47 -15.82 16.54
C ARG A 17 -26.11 -15.56 15.90
N GLY A 18 -25.96 -14.42 15.24
CA GLY A 18 -24.70 -13.88 14.77
C GLY A 18 -23.85 -13.38 15.93
N ARG A 19 -22.53 -13.51 15.83
CA ARG A 19 -21.57 -13.00 16.81
C ARG A 19 -21.81 -11.49 16.98
N PRO A 20 -21.73 -10.92 18.20
CA PRO A 20 -21.84 -9.47 18.36
C PRO A 20 -20.76 -8.79 17.52
N ALA A 21 -21.13 -7.79 16.72
CA ALA A 21 -20.17 -7.06 15.90
C ALA A 21 -19.18 -6.28 16.77
N ALA A 22 -17.98 -6.01 16.26
CA ALA A 22 -16.93 -5.30 16.98
C ALA A 22 -17.41 -3.93 17.50
N PHE A 23 -18.20 -3.20 16.72
CA PHE A 23 -18.88 -1.97 17.13
C PHE A 23 -19.70 -2.09 18.44
N GLY A 24 -20.49 -3.16 18.61
CA GLY A 24 -21.32 -3.38 19.81
C GLY A 24 -20.47 -3.65 21.06
N ARG A 25 -19.45 -4.51 20.94
CA ARG A 25 -18.47 -4.76 22.01
C ARG A 25 -17.69 -3.49 22.36
N ARG A 26 -17.31 -2.69 21.36
CA ARG A 26 -16.56 -1.44 21.55
C ARG A 26 -17.37 -0.37 22.26
N LYS A 27 -18.68 -0.29 21.98
CA LYS A 27 -19.62 0.58 22.68
C LYS A 27 -19.73 0.18 24.15
N GLU A 28 -19.83 -1.12 24.45
CA GLU A 28 -19.80 -1.65 25.82
C GLU A 28 -18.46 -1.40 26.53
N GLU A 29 -17.33 -1.60 25.85
CA GLU A 29 -15.97 -1.32 26.37
C GLU A 29 -15.80 0.17 26.76
N LEU A 30 -16.24 1.11 25.92
CA LEU A 30 -16.20 2.55 26.22
C LEU A 30 -17.09 2.93 27.41
N HIS A 31 -18.28 2.34 27.51
CA HIS A 31 -19.15 2.51 28.68
C HIS A 31 -18.49 1.97 29.97
N GLN A 32 -17.73 0.88 29.87
CA GLN A 32 -17.00 0.27 30.98
C GLN A 32 -15.74 1.07 31.36
N GLU A 33 -15.02 1.62 30.38
CA GLU A 33 -13.88 2.54 30.56
C GLU A 33 -14.25 3.85 31.27
N ARG A 34 -15.52 4.28 31.24
CA ARG A 34 -16.04 5.39 32.06
C ARG A 34 -16.15 5.05 33.56
N SER A 35 -16.39 3.77 33.88
CA SER A 35 -16.50 3.29 35.27
C SER A 35 -15.14 2.92 35.88
N GLY A 36 -14.16 2.57 35.04
CA GLY A 36 -12.80 2.21 35.40
C GLY A 36 -11.84 3.39 35.29
N ARG A 37 -10.96 3.56 36.28
CA ARG A 37 -9.92 4.60 36.34
C ARG A 37 -8.86 4.37 35.24
N CYS A 38 -9.12 4.77 33.99
CA CYS A 38 -8.26 4.46 32.84
C CYS A 38 -7.44 5.67 32.34
N LYS A 39 -6.15 5.47 32.06
CA LYS A 39 -5.14 6.51 31.72
C LYS A 39 -5.16 6.96 30.24
N SER A 40 -6.32 7.06 29.61
CA SER A 40 -6.49 7.52 28.22
C SER A 40 -6.97 8.99 28.16
N LYS A 41 -6.54 9.75 27.14
CA LYS A 41 -6.95 11.14 26.87
C LYS A 41 -8.48 11.33 26.79
N THR A 42 -9.20 10.32 26.29
CA THR A 42 -10.67 10.29 26.19
C THR A 42 -11.31 10.28 27.58
N CYS A 43 -10.69 9.58 28.53
CA CYS A 43 -11.13 9.50 29.93
C CYS A 43 -10.74 10.79 30.69
N ALA A 44 -9.60 11.41 30.35
CA ALA A 44 -9.11 12.64 30.97
C ALA A 44 -9.97 13.89 30.67
N LEU A 45 -10.75 13.90 29.58
CA LEU A 45 -11.70 14.98 29.28
C LEU A 45 -12.84 15.10 30.30
N SER A 46 -13.23 13.99 30.94
CA SER A 46 -14.21 13.99 32.04
C SER A 46 -13.67 14.65 33.32
N LEU A 47 -12.34 14.78 33.45
CA LEU A 47 -11.64 15.28 34.64
C LEU A 47 -11.14 16.75 34.50
N VAL A 48 -11.37 17.40 33.34
CA VAL A 48 -10.71 18.67 32.97
C VAL A 48 -11.68 19.86 32.87
N THR A 49 -12.97 19.65 33.05
CA THR A 49 -13.97 20.63 32.60
C THR A 49 -14.47 21.55 33.73
N ASN A 50 -14.25 22.87 33.56
CA ASN A 50 -14.95 23.92 34.30
C ASN A 50 -16.47 23.89 33.98
N ASN A 51 -17.32 24.31 34.92
CA ASN A 51 -18.80 24.23 34.84
C ASN A 51 -19.45 24.74 33.54
N GLU A 52 -18.84 25.69 32.82
CA GLU A 52 -19.36 26.20 31.54
C GLU A 52 -18.98 25.33 30.32
N VAL A 53 -17.80 24.69 30.35
CA VAL A 53 -17.30 23.83 29.27
C VAL A 53 -17.98 22.47 29.30
N VAL A 54 -18.36 21.98 30.49
CA VAL A 54 -19.11 20.72 30.68
C VAL A 54 -20.44 20.75 29.92
N LYS A 55 -21.15 21.88 29.95
CA LYS A 55 -22.52 21.97 29.41
C LYS A 55 -22.61 21.82 27.90
N ASN A 56 -21.55 22.19 27.18
CA ASN A 56 -21.51 22.23 25.70
C ASN A 56 -20.64 21.13 25.09
N TYR A 57 -20.18 20.18 25.90
CA TYR A 57 -19.46 18.99 25.47
C TYR A 57 -20.41 17.79 25.55
N HIS A 58 -20.66 17.14 24.41
CA HIS A 58 -21.69 16.10 24.30
C HIS A 58 -21.15 14.67 24.36
N GLY A 59 -19.84 14.47 24.17
CA GLY A 59 -19.20 13.16 24.17
C GLY A 59 -18.68 12.74 22.80
N THR A 60 -18.32 11.47 22.65
CA THR A 60 -17.86 10.90 21.37
C THR A 60 -19.04 10.56 20.47
N LEU A 61 -18.84 10.63 19.15
CA LEU A 61 -19.92 10.37 18.17
C LEU A 61 -20.61 9.01 18.39
N ILE A 62 -19.85 7.94 18.70
CA ILE A 62 -20.38 6.60 18.97
C ILE A 62 -21.38 6.53 20.15
N GLU A 63 -21.29 7.45 21.12
CA GLU A 63 -22.20 7.48 22.28
C GLU A 63 -23.53 8.19 21.95
N LEU A 64 -23.56 8.99 20.87
CA LEU A 64 -24.66 9.91 20.57
C LEU A 64 -25.76 9.32 19.68
N PHE A 65 -25.54 8.14 19.11
CA PHE A 65 -26.52 7.48 18.25
C PHE A 65 -26.58 5.97 18.50
N ASP A 66 -27.71 5.38 18.13
CA ASP A 66 -27.95 3.95 18.27
C ASP A 66 -28.52 3.39 16.97
N VAL A 67 -28.05 2.21 16.58
CA VAL A 67 -28.38 1.55 15.30
C VAL A 67 -28.61 0.07 15.56
N ASP A 68 -29.45 -0.55 14.74
CA ASP A 68 -29.65 -1.99 14.75
C ASP A 68 -28.34 -2.76 14.45
N ASP A 69 -28.15 -3.89 15.13
CA ASP A 69 -26.98 -4.76 15.04
C ASP A 69 -26.63 -5.17 13.60
N THR A 70 -27.65 -5.25 12.74
CA THR A 70 -27.51 -5.58 11.31
C THR A 70 -26.63 -4.58 10.53
N PHE A 71 -26.49 -3.33 10.99
CA PHE A 71 -25.75 -2.28 10.28
C PHE A 71 -24.42 -1.91 10.93
N TYR A 72 -24.01 -2.58 12.01
CA TYR A 72 -22.78 -2.24 12.73
C TYR A 72 -21.53 -2.27 11.85
N THR A 73 -21.35 -3.31 11.05
CA THR A 73 -20.20 -3.44 10.14
C THR A 73 -20.16 -2.30 9.12
N CYS A 74 -21.32 -1.94 8.55
CA CYS A 74 -21.40 -0.82 7.61
C CYS A 74 -21.02 0.50 8.27
N VAL A 75 -21.62 0.79 9.42
CA VAL A 75 -21.43 2.05 10.13
C VAL A 75 -19.97 2.19 10.58
N GLU A 76 -19.39 1.11 11.09
CA GLU A 76 -17.98 1.04 11.51
C GLU A 76 -17.05 1.32 10.33
N VAL A 77 -17.24 0.65 9.21
CA VAL A 77 -16.38 0.80 8.04
C VAL A 77 -16.58 2.18 7.38
N THR A 78 -17.81 2.71 7.32
CA THR A 78 -18.09 4.04 6.77
C THR A 78 -17.49 5.18 7.60
N ALA A 79 -17.66 5.16 8.93
CA ALA A 79 -17.21 6.25 9.78
C ALA A 79 -15.76 6.05 10.27
N GLY A 80 -15.31 4.81 10.46
CA GLY A 80 -13.96 4.47 10.89
C GLY A 80 -13.56 5.21 12.16
N THR A 81 -12.41 5.90 12.10
CA THR A 81 -11.87 6.68 13.23
C THR A 81 -12.75 7.87 13.63
N ARG A 82 -13.66 8.32 12.76
CA ARG A 82 -14.57 9.46 13.02
C ARG A 82 -15.60 9.15 14.10
N LEU A 83 -15.85 7.88 14.41
CA LEU A 83 -16.71 7.46 15.51
C LEU A 83 -16.20 7.91 16.89
N PHE A 84 -14.89 8.08 17.02
CA PHE A 84 -14.24 8.47 18.27
C PHE A 84 -14.05 10.00 18.40
N TYR A 85 -14.57 10.78 17.44
CA TYR A 85 -14.42 12.22 17.47
C TYR A 85 -15.40 12.83 18.48
N HIS A 86 -14.95 13.87 19.17
CA HIS A 86 -15.72 14.52 20.24
C HIS A 86 -16.63 15.61 19.68
N VAL A 87 -17.92 15.53 19.96
CA VAL A 87 -18.91 16.52 19.51
C VAL A 87 -18.99 17.66 20.52
N VAL A 88 -18.79 18.89 20.02
CA VAL A 88 -18.75 20.12 20.82
C VAL A 88 -19.65 21.17 20.17
N GLY A 89 -20.41 21.91 20.97
CA GLY A 89 -21.35 22.90 20.44
C GLY A 89 -20.70 24.07 19.70
N HIS A 90 -19.56 24.57 20.18
CA HIS A 90 -18.85 25.72 19.61
C HIS A 90 -17.35 25.46 19.52
N ASP A 91 -16.72 26.04 18.49
CA ASP A 91 -15.27 26.00 18.27
C ASP A 91 -14.47 26.66 19.40
N ARG A 92 -15.01 27.70 20.04
CA ARG A 92 -14.41 28.36 21.22
C ARG A 92 -14.12 27.39 22.36
N HIS A 93 -15.00 26.42 22.58
CA HIS A 93 -14.82 25.40 23.63
C HIS A 93 -13.73 24.39 23.25
N VAL A 94 -13.57 24.06 21.96
CA VAL A 94 -12.49 23.19 21.48
C VAL A 94 -11.12 23.77 21.83
N ILE A 95 -10.93 25.08 21.59
CA ILE A 95 -9.68 25.78 21.91
C ILE A 95 -9.41 25.75 23.42
N GLN A 96 -10.43 25.96 24.24
CA GLN A 96 -10.30 25.91 25.70
C GLN A 96 -9.91 24.50 26.20
N ILE A 97 -10.50 23.46 25.61
CA ILE A 97 -10.20 22.07 25.92
C ILE A 97 -8.76 21.73 25.53
N LEU A 98 -8.32 22.09 24.33
CA LEU A 98 -6.95 21.88 23.87
C LEU A 98 -5.92 22.57 24.78
N LYS A 99 -6.16 23.83 25.16
CA LYS A 99 -5.29 24.56 26.10
C LYS A 99 -5.10 23.83 27.43
N GLN A 100 -6.16 23.19 27.94
CA GLN A 100 -6.07 22.43 29.20
C GLN A 100 -5.33 21.10 29.03
N ILE A 101 -5.47 20.45 27.87
CA ILE A 101 -4.77 19.21 27.52
C ILE A 101 -3.26 19.48 27.40
N ASP A 102 -2.88 20.56 26.71
CA ASP A 102 -1.48 20.97 26.54
C ASP A 102 -0.84 21.33 27.88
N LYS A 103 -1.59 22.04 28.74
CA LYS A 103 -1.15 22.37 30.11
C LYS A 103 -0.86 21.12 30.95
N LYS A 104 -1.64 20.04 30.77
CA LYS A 104 -1.50 18.79 31.51
C LYS A 104 -0.57 17.76 30.83
N LYS A 105 0.00 18.07 29.65
CA LYS A 105 0.92 17.21 28.87
C LYS A 105 0.43 15.77 28.72
N LEU A 106 -0.86 15.59 28.45
CA LEU A 106 -1.40 14.25 28.25
C LEU A 106 -0.89 13.68 26.91
N PRO A 107 -0.69 12.34 26.76
CA PRO A 107 -0.34 11.68 25.50
C PRO A 107 -1.56 11.27 24.64
N GLY A 108 -1.48 11.37 23.30
CA GLY A 108 -2.50 10.88 22.33
C GLY A 108 -3.14 11.95 21.41
N ASP A 109 -3.84 11.54 20.35
CA ASP A 109 -4.48 12.46 19.39
C ASP A 109 -5.99 12.60 19.67
N ILE A 110 -6.51 13.83 19.68
CA ILE A 110 -7.93 14.10 19.92
C ILE A 110 -8.49 14.92 18.76
N ASN A 111 -9.59 14.43 18.17
CA ASN A 111 -10.30 15.10 17.10
C ASN A 111 -11.69 15.56 17.56
N PHE A 112 -12.16 16.70 17.04
CA PHE A 112 -13.40 17.34 17.47
C PHE A 112 -14.34 17.64 16.29
N PHE A 113 -15.65 17.52 16.53
CA PHE A 113 -16.73 17.99 15.66
C PHE A 113 -17.39 19.25 16.25
N PRO A 114 -17.00 20.46 15.79
CA PRO A 114 -17.65 21.69 16.20
C PRO A 114 -18.98 21.88 15.46
N MET A 115 -20.10 21.79 16.17
CA MET A 115 -21.45 21.88 15.56
C MET A 115 -21.68 23.20 14.80
N ASN A 116 -21.10 24.31 15.27
CA ASN A 116 -21.22 25.62 14.63
C ASN A 116 -20.56 25.74 13.25
N ARG A 117 -19.62 24.85 12.87
CA ARG A 117 -18.89 24.93 11.59
C ARG A 117 -19.26 23.84 10.59
N ILE A 118 -20.16 22.93 10.96
CA ILE A 118 -20.56 21.83 10.09
C ILE A 118 -21.70 22.33 9.20
N GLU A 119 -21.35 22.65 7.96
CA GLU A 119 -22.32 22.97 6.91
C GLU A 119 -22.86 21.67 6.30
N VAL A 120 -24.19 21.57 6.27
CA VAL A 120 -24.90 20.46 5.65
C VAL A 120 -25.40 20.92 4.29
N SER A 121 -24.85 20.35 3.23
CA SER A 121 -25.32 20.61 1.87
C SER A 121 -26.68 19.93 1.67
N GLN A 122 -27.76 20.71 1.66
CA GLN A 122 -29.10 20.22 1.34
C GLN A 122 -29.19 19.94 -0.17
N GLU A 123 -28.83 18.74 -0.60
CA GLU A 123 -29.16 18.29 -1.96
C GLU A 123 -30.56 17.64 -1.97
N PRO A 124 -31.49 18.12 -2.81
CA PRO A 124 -32.87 17.64 -2.86
C PRO A 124 -32.87 16.21 -3.43
N GLY A 125 -33.07 15.23 -2.57
CA GLY A 125 -33.04 13.80 -2.92
C GLY A 125 -32.53 12.90 -1.80
N ARG A 126 -31.88 13.46 -0.77
CA ARG A 126 -31.48 12.74 0.44
C ARG A 126 -32.68 12.44 1.33
N ARG A 127 -33.44 11.39 1.00
CA ARG A 127 -34.31 10.72 1.98
C ARG A 127 -33.69 9.39 2.34
N LEU A 128 -32.89 9.40 3.39
CA LEU A 128 -32.50 8.19 4.10
C LEU A 128 -33.68 7.81 5.02
N ASP A 129 -34.76 7.28 4.44
CA ASP A 129 -35.99 6.93 5.17
C ASP A 129 -35.86 5.70 6.11
N ASP A 130 -34.65 5.29 6.53
CA ASP A 130 -34.49 4.15 7.47
C ASP A 130 -33.57 4.41 8.69
N VAL A 131 -32.69 5.43 8.68
CA VAL A 131 -31.75 5.69 9.81
C VAL A 131 -32.02 7.03 10.52
N GLN A 132 -32.67 7.98 9.87
CA GLN A 132 -32.90 9.33 10.43
C GLN A 132 -34.01 9.40 11.49
N ASP A 133 -34.95 8.45 11.52
CA ASP A 133 -36.12 8.52 12.40
C ASP A 133 -35.83 8.12 13.86
N ARG A 134 -34.65 7.57 14.15
CA ARG A 134 -34.25 7.12 15.49
C ARG A 134 -33.16 7.94 16.17
N ILE A 135 -32.55 8.90 15.47
CA ILE A 135 -31.42 9.66 16.02
C ILE A 135 -31.89 11.04 16.50
N GLN A 136 -31.59 11.34 17.76
CA GLN A 136 -32.00 12.57 18.45
C GLN A 136 -31.72 13.82 17.60
N ALA A 137 -32.74 14.66 17.44
CA ALA A 137 -32.77 15.81 16.53
C ALA A 137 -31.64 16.85 16.72
N GLN A 138 -30.90 16.79 17.83
CA GLN A 138 -29.88 17.77 18.20
C GLN A 138 -28.54 17.59 17.46
N PHE A 139 -28.22 16.39 16.94
CA PHE A 139 -26.91 16.10 16.31
C PHE A 139 -27.00 15.70 14.83
N ARG A 140 -28.13 15.99 14.18
CA ARG A 140 -28.39 15.64 12.77
C ARG A 140 -27.30 16.16 11.84
N ASN A 141 -26.80 17.38 12.06
CA ASN A 141 -25.80 18.00 11.19
C ASN A 141 -24.49 17.20 11.13
N VAL A 142 -24.04 16.68 12.28
CA VAL A 142 -22.80 15.90 12.37
C VAL A 142 -22.97 14.55 11.68
N LEU A 143 -24.11 13.91 11.89
CA LEU A 143 -24.41 12.61 11.28
C LEU A 143 -24.58 12.72 9.77
N GLU A 144 -25.23 13.77 9.29
CA GLU A 144 -25.39 14.01 7.86
C GLU A 144 -24.06 14.37 7.18
N HIS A 145 -23.14 15.02 7.90
CA HIS A 145 -21.79 15.26 7.42
C HIS A 145 -20.98 13.96 7.26
N VAL A 146 -21.08 13.04 8.23
CA VAL A 146 -20.32 11.78 8.24
C VAL A 146 -20.93 10.73 7.31
N PHE A 147 -22.25 10.52 7.39
CA PHE A 147 -22.97 9.44 6.70
C PHE A 147 -23.74 9.91 5.47
N GLY A 148 -24.02 11.21 5.32
CA GLY A 148 -24.91 11.69 4.25
C GLY A 148 -24.35 11.52 2.83
N LYS A 149 -23.06 11.23 2.68
CA LYS A 149 -22.43 10.92 1.38
C LYS A 149 -22.40 9.43 1.05
N THR A 150 -22.89 8.58 1.94
CA THR A 150 -22.80 7.12 1.83
C THR A 150 -24.18 6.48 1.83
N LEU A 151 -24.44 5.60 0.86
CA LEU A 151 -25.66 4.82 0.72
C LEU A 151 -25.41 3.37 1.12
N ILE A 152 -26.28 2.83 1.97
CA ILE A 152 -26.26 1.41 2.35
C ILE A 152 -27.05 0.60 1.33
N CYS A 153 -26.43 -0.39 0.71
CA CYS A 153 -27.04 -1.29 -0.25
C CYS A 153 -27.28 -2.65 0.40
N ARG A 154 -28.56 -3.07 0.48
CA ARG A 154 -28.95 -4.40 0.99
C ARG A 154 -28.77 -5.53 -0.05
N SER A 155 -28.61 -5.18 -1.33
CA SER A 155 -28.46 -6.12 -2.44
C SER A 155 -27.00 -6.23 -2.90
N HIS A 156 -26.68 -7.31 -3.61
CA HIS A 156 -25.34 -7.63 -4.13
C HIS A 156 -24.61 -6.46 -4.83
N LEU A 157 -23.28 -6.55 -4.85
CA LEU A 157 -22.29 -5.56 -5.34
C LEU A 157 -22.64 -4.91 -6.70
N GLU A 158 -23.32 -5.62 -7.60
CA GLU A 158 -23.71 -5.11 -8.91
C GLU A 158 -24.74 -3.97 -8.83
N VAL A 159 -25.73 -4.11 -7.93
CA VAL A 159 -26.77 -3.09 -7.71
C VAL A 159 -26.15 -1.84 -7.09
N ALA A 160 -25.25 -2.02 -6.11
CA ALA A 160 -24.49 -0.95 -5.50
C ALA A 160 -23.64 -0.19 -6.54
N THR A 161 -23.02 -0.92 -7.48
CA THR A 161 -22.23 -0.32 -8.56
C THR A 161 -23.08 0.51 -9.52
N ARG A 162 -24.32 0.10 -9.80
CA ARG A 162 -25.26 0.86 -10.63
C ARG A 162 -25.76 2.12 -9.92
N LEU A 163 -26.08 2.01 -8.63
CA LEU A 163 -26.55 3.13 -7.80
C LEU A 163 -25.47 4.20 -7.60
N ALA A 164 -24.23 3.80 -7.31
CA ALA A 164 -23.09 4.72 -7.19
C ALA A 164 -22.90 5.56 -8.47
N ARG A 165 -23.15 4.97 -9.65
CA ARG A 165 -23.03 5.67 -10.94
C ARG A 165 -24.15 6.65 -11.22
N GLN A 166 -25.38 6.30 -10.84
CA GLN A 166 -26.56 7.10 -11.14
C GLN A 166 -26.70 8.28 -10.17
N GLN A 167 -26.42 8.07 -8.89
CA GLN A 167 -26.66 9.09 -7.86
C GLN A 167 -25.39 9.75 -7.32
N ARG A 168 -24.19 9.35 -7.78
CA ARG A 168 -22.89 9.95 -7.36
C ARG A 168 -22.61 9.90 -5.85
N PHE A 169 -23.16 8.92 -5.15
CA PHE A 169 -22.86 8.64 -3.74
C PHE A 169 -21.86 7.50 -3.62
N ASP A 170 -21.15 7.45 -2.49
CA ASP A 170 -20.37 6.28 -2.10
C ASP A 170 -21.35 5.19 -1.65
N CYS A 171 -21.14 3.94 -2.05
CA CYS A 171 -22.02 2.83 -1.67
C CYS A 171 -21.27 1.85 -0.77
N ILE A 172 -21.97 1.33 0.24
CA ILE A 172 -21.45 0.28 1.13
C ILE A 172 -22.42 -0.90 1.21
N LEU A 173 -21.89 -2.12 1.21
CA LEU A 173 -22.66 -3.34 1.43
C LEU A 173 -22.73 -3.70 2.92
N LEU A 174 -23.74 -4.49 3.30
CA LEU A 174 -23.91 -5.02 4.67
C LEU A 174 -22.65 -5.69 5.24
N GLU A 175 -21.85 -6.32 4.38
CA GLU A 175 -20.61 -7.03 4.73
C GLU A 175 -19.39 -6.10 4.91
N GLY A 176 -19.50 -4.80 4.60
CA GLY A 176 -18.43 -3.82 4.78
C GLY A 176 -17.66 -3.45 3.50
N ASP A 177 -18.02 -4.01 2.34
CA ASP A 177 -17.40 -3.65 1.07
C ASP A 177 -17.74 -2.22 0.65
N GLN A 178 -16.70 -1.39 0.49
CA GLN A 178 -16.84 0.02 0.09
C GLN A 178 -16.64 0.21 -1.42
N LEU A 179 -17.56 0.92 -2.05
CA LEU A 179 -17.48 1.38 -3.42
C LEU A 179 -17.52 2.90 -3.47
N SER A 180 -16.37 3.54 -3.74
CA SER A 180 -16.36 4.96 -4.03
C SER A 180 -16.72 5.24 -5.49
N TRP A 181 -17.63 6.18 -5.73
CA TRP A 181 -17.97 6.64 -7.08
C TRP A 181 -16.77 7.26 -7.82
N SER A 182 -15.79 7.82 -7.10
CA SER A 182 -14.62 8.49 -7.69
C SER A 182 -13.59 7.51 -8.31
N CYS A 183 -13.55 6.26 -7.84
CA CYS A 183 -12.48 5.31 -8.13
C CYS A 183 -12.35 4.95 -9.64
N LYS A 184 -13.42 5.06 -10.43
CA LYS A 184 -13.39 4.72 -11.87
C LYS A 184 -12.69 5.74 -12.76
N LYS A 185 -12.65 7.02 -12.39
CA LYS A 185 -11.98 8.06 -13.20
C LYS A 185 -10.46 7.92 -13.19
N ASN A 186 -9.89 7.45 -12.08
CA ASN A 186 -8.45 7.28 -11.94
C ASN A 186 -7.94 6.00 -12.61
N LYS A 187 -8.69 4.89 -12.51
CA LYS A 187 -8.32 3.61 -13.16
C LYS A 187 -8.30 3.71 -14.69
N GLN A 188 -9.27 4.41 -15.29
CA GLN A 188 -9.33 4.59 -16.74
C GLN A 188 -8.24 5.55 -17.27
N LYS A 189 -7.79 6.50 -16.45
CA LYS A 189 -6.69 7.42 -16.79
C LYS A 189 -5.33 6.72 -16.71
N THR A 190 -5.11 5.84 -15.74
CA THR A 190 -3.88 5.03 -15.66
C THR A 190 -3.82 4.00 -16.79
N GLU A 191 -4.92 3.31 -17.11
CA GLU A 191 -4.98 2.37 -18.23
C GLU A 191 -4.68 3.02 -19.59
N ARG A 192 -5.17 4.24 -19.84
CA ARG A 192 -4.84 5.01 -21.05
C ARG A 192 -3.35 5.37 -21.11
N ARG A 193 -2.75 5.80 -20.00
CA ARG A 193 -1.32 6.14 -19.94
C ARG A 193 -0.42 4.93 -20.16
N VAL A 194 -0.82 3.75 -19.68
CA VAL A 194 -0.08 2.50 -19.93
C VAL A 194 -0.08 2.16 -21.42
N LYS A 195 -1.24 2.23 -22.10
CA LYS A 195 -1.33 2.00 -23.55
C LYS A 195 -0.52 3.00 -24.38
N GLU A 196 -0.53 4.28 -24.00
CA GLU A 196 0.29 5.31 -24.65
C GLU A 196 1.80 5.05 -24.49
N LEU A 197 2.22 4.59 -23.30
CA LEU A 197 3.61 4.25 -23.04
C LEU A 197 4.06 3.00 -23.83
N GLU A 198 3.20 2.00 -23.97
CA GLU A 198 3.48 0.81 -24.78
C GLU A 198 3.65 1.16 -26.26
N GLN A 199 2.75 1.97 -26.83
CA GLN A 199 2.88 2.47 -28.20
C GLN A 199 4.15 3.31 -28.39
N ARG A 200 4.52 4.12 -27.39
CA ARG A 200 5.75 4.93 -27.44
C ARG A 200 7.02 4.09 -27.32
N LYS A 201 6.99 2.98 -26.59
CA LYS A 201 8.10 2.01 -26.55
C LYS A 201 8.30 1.34 -27.90
N GLU A 202 7.22 0.90 -28.54
CA GLU A 202 7.29 0.22 -29.84
C GLU A 202 7.81 1.15 -30.95
N THR A 203 7.30 2.38 -31.00
CA THR A 203 7.80 3.39 -31.96
C THR A 203 9.26 3.76 -31.73
N ASN A 204 9.71 3.86 -30.47
CA ASN A 204 11.13 4.10 -30.16
C ASN A 204 12.01 2.90 -30.52
N ARG A 205 11.50 1.67 -30.36
CA ARG A 205 12.22 0.45 -30.76
C ARG A 205 12.45 0.43 -32.26
N LEU A 206 11.42 0.69 -33.07
CA LEU A 206 11.53 0.76 -34.53
C LEU A 206 12.52 1.85 -34.98
N ARG A 207 12.47 3.04 -34.38
CA ARG A 207 13.42 4.12 -34.67
C ARG A 207 14.86 3.75 -34.30
N LYS A 208 15.06 3.03 -33.20
CA LYS A 208 16.39 2.54 -32.82
C LYS A 208 16.92 1.55 -33.84
N GLU A 209 16.08 0.60 -34.29
CA GLU A 209 16.46 -0.36 -35.34
C GLU A 209 16.78 0.32 -36.68
N GLU A 210 16.09 1.42 -37.03
CA GLU A 210 16.43 2.25 -38.21
C GLU A 210 17.77 2.97 -38.04
N LEU A 211 18.00 3.60 -36.89
CA LEU A 211 19.27 4.27 -36.58
C LEU A 211 20.44 3.28 -36.57
N ASP A 212 20.25 2.09 -36.01
CA ASP A 212 21.28 1.05 -35.98
C ASP A 212 21.64 0.60 -37.42
N LYS A 213 20.64 0.48 -38.31
CA LYS A 213 20.88 0.20 -39.74
C LYS A 213 21.64 1.33 -40.43
N GLU A 214 21.32 2.59 -40.14
CA GLU A 214 22.01 3.75 -40.71
C GLU A 214 23.46 3.87 -40.20
N VAL A 215 23.69 3.60 -38.91
CA VAL A 215 25.04 3.56 -38.35
C VAL A 215 25.84 2.45 -39.01
N ASN A 216 25.27 1.26 -39.17
CA ASN A 216 25.97 0.13 -39.79
C ASN A 216 26.26 0.36 -41.28
N SER A 217 25.39 1.06 -42.02
CA SER A 217 25.66 1.43 -43.41
C SER A 217 26.82 2.44 -43.52
N LYS A 218 26.86 3.45 -42.62
CA LYS A 218 27.97 4.41 -42.52
C LYS A 218 29.30 3.75 -42.13
N ILE A 219 29.28 2.81 -41.19
CA ILE A 219 30.47 2.03 -40.82
C ILE A 219 31.02 1.29 -42.05
N ASN A 220 30.15 0.56 -42.76
CA ASN A 220 30.54 -0.15 -43.98
C ASN A 220 31.09 0.80 -45.07
N GLU A 221 30.53 2.00 -45.22
CA GLU A 221 31.05 3.00 -46.16
C GLU A 221 32.44 3.50 -45.76
N LEU A 222 32.64 3.80 -44.47
CA LEU A 222 33.93 4.23 -43.92
C LEU A 222 35.01 3.15 -44.07
N GLU A 223 34.66 1.89 -43.82
CA GLU A 223 35.57 0.75 -44.02
C GLU A 223 35.96 0.58 -45.48
N LYS A 224 34.99 0.69 -46.41
CA LYS A 224 35.27 0.68 -47.85
C LYS A 224 36.21 1.81 -48.25
N ARG A 225 35.96 3.05 -47.78
CA ARG A 225 36.85 4.20 -48.03
C ARG A 225 38.26 3.95 -47.50
N ARG A 226 38.39 3.48 -46.26
CA ARG A 226 39.68 3.12 -45.64
C ARG A 226 40.41 2.06 -46.46
N ASN A 227 39.72 1.01 -46.89
CA ASN A 227 40.31 -0.05 -47.72
C ASN A 227 40.73 0.44 -49.11
N CYS A 228 39.93 1.29 -49.76
CA CYS A 228 40.31 1.91 -51.03
C CYS A 228 41.56 2.78 -50.88
N GLN A 229 41.69 3.52 -49.77
CA GLN A 229 42.85 4.36 -49.50
C GLN A 229 44.11 3.51 -49.23
N ILE A 230 43.99 2.45 -48.44
CA ILE A 230 45.07 1.48 -48.23
C ILE A 230 45.47 0.84 -49.56
N LYS A 231 44.52 0.42 -50.39
CA LYS A 231 44.78 -0.17 -51.71
C LYS A 231 45.55 0.79 -52.61
N ARG A 232 45.11 2.05 -52.73
CA ARG A 232 45.82 3.09 -53.51
C ARG A 232 47.25 3.30 -53.03
N THR A 233 47.47 3.38 -51.72
CA THR A 233 48.83 3.56 -51.19
C THR A 233 49.73 2.35 -51.47
N LYS A 234 49.18 1.12 -51.41
CA LYS A 234 49.92 -0.10 -51.77
C LYS A 234 50.22 -0.17 -53.28
N GLU A 235 49.27 0.20 -54.13
CA GLU A 235 49.44 0.25 -55.58
C GLU A 235 50.50 1.28 -55.99
N TRP A 236 50.48 2.47 -55.38
CA TRP A 236 51.50 3.49 -55.61
C TRP A 236 52.90 2.99 -55.19
N LYS A 237 53.03 2.38 -54.01
CA LYS A 237 54.31 1.78 -53.55
C LYS A 237 54.78 0.67 -54.49
N LEU A 238 53.88 -0.19 -54.96
CA LEU A 238 54.19 -1.23 -55.94
C LEU A 238 54.63 -0.63 -57.28
N GLY A 239 53.98 0.45 -57.74
CA GLY A 239 54.38 1.17 -58.95
C GLY A 239 55.79 1.76 -58.83
N SER A 240 56.09 2.40 -57.70
CA SER A 240 57.42 2.94 -57.40
C SER A 240 58.49 1.85 -57.39
N LEU A 241 58.26 0.76 -56.66
CA LEU A 241 59.19 -0.38 -56.59
C LEU A 241 59.38 -1.06 -57.95
N LYS A 242 58.33 -1.15 -58.77
CA LYS A 242 58.43 -1.66 -60.13
C LYS A 242 59.30 -0.75 -61.01
N HIS A 243 59.10 0.56 -60.93
CA HIS A 243 59.89 1.52 -61.69
C HIS A 243 61.36 1.48 -61.28
N GLU A 244 61.65 1.43 -59.98
CA GLU A 244 62.99 1.29 -59.43
C GLU A 244 63.65 -0.03 -59.87
N LEU A 245 62.89 -1.13 -59.88
CA LEU A 245 63.36 -2.42 -60.37
C LEU A 245 63.64 -2.39 -61.89
N GLU A 246 62.84 -1.67 -62.66
CA GLU A 246 63.06 -1.48 -64.10
C GLU A 246 64.29 -0.61 -64.39
N GLN A 247 64.46 0.47 -63.64
CA GLN A 247 65.68 1.28 -63.68
C GLN A 247 66.91 0.43 -63.35
N MET A 248 66.87 -0.35 -62.27
CA MET A 248 67.97 -1.23 -61.85
C MET A 248 68.27 -2.34 -62.87
N LYS A 249 67.25 -2.82 -63.60
CA LYS A 249 67.44 -3.75 -64.72
C LYS A 249 68.10 -3.09 -65.91
N SER A 250 67.64 -1.90 -66.29
CA SER A 250 68.21 -1.14 -67.40
C SER A 250 69.65 -0.73 -67.12
N THR A 251 69.98 -0.30 -65.89
CA THR A 251 71.37 -0.02 -65.48
C THR A 251 72.21 -1.28 -65.50
N ARG A 252 71.68 -2.43 -65.05
CA ARG A 252 72.37 -3.71 -65.14
C ARG A 252 72.65 -4.10 -66.60
N GLU A 253 71.70 -3.89 -67.50
CA GLU A 253 71.85 -4.18 -68.94
C GLU A 253 72.85 -3.24 -69.60
N SER A 254 72.83 -1.95 -69.26
CA SER A 254 73.85 -0.97 -69.67
C SER A 254 75.24 -1.38 -69.16
N TYR A 255 75.40 -1.73 -67.88
CA TYR A 255 76.68 -2.22 -67.36
C TYR A 255 77.13 -3.53 -68.00
N GLN A 256 76.20 -4.44 -68.35
CA GLN A 256 76.53 -5.65 -69.09
C GLN A 256 76.97 -5.35 -70.53
N ALA A 257 76.39 -4.34 -71.19
CA ALA A 257 76.79 -3.91 -72.52
C ALA A 257 78.12 -3.15 -72.51
N GLU A 258 78.43 -2.43 -71.44
CA GLU A 258 79.70 -1.72 -71.22
C GLU A 258 80.83 -2.63 -70.75
N LEU A 259 80.52 -3.82 -70.23
CA LEU A 259 81.46 -4.92 -70.01
C LEU A 259 81.98 -5.45 -71.37
N GLY A 260 82.78 -4.64 -72.07
CA GLY A 260 83.41 -5.00 -73.34
C GLY A 260 83.63 -3.87 -74.36
N SER A 261 83.22 -2.62 -74.09
CA SER A 261 83.47 -1.47 -74.97
C SER A 261 84.58 -0.56 -74.45
N ASP A 262 85.38 0.01 -75.36
CA ASP A 262 86.41 0.98 -75.00
C ASP A 262 85.79 2.34 -74.62
N LEU A 263 86.25 2.86 -73.48
CA LEU A 263 85.70 4.05 -72.82
C LEU A 263 85.99 5.34 -73.63
N LEU A 264 84.97 5.89 -74.29
CA LEU A 264 85.03 7.24 -74.88
C LEU A 264 84.76 8.28 -73.79
N SER A 265 85.83 8.75 -73.15
CA SER A 265 85.84 10.04 -72.45
C SER A 265 85.67 11.15 -73.52
N GLN A 266 84.71 12.07 -73.46
CA GLN A 266 84.67 13.24 -72.57
C GLN A 266 83.33 13.99 -72.79
N LEU A 267 82.69 14.44 -71.70
CA LEU A 267 81.63 15.47 -71.73
C LEU A 267 82.20 16.83 -72.17
N SER A 268 81.39 17.66 -72.84
CA SER A 268 81.73 19.07 -73.06
C SER A 268 81.96 19.78 -71.72
N VAL A 269 82.86 20.77 -71.67
CA VAL A 269 83.13 21.57 -70.46
C VAL A 269 81.85 22.28 -69.96
N GLU A 270 80.90 22.57 -70.85
CA GLU A 270 79.60 23.18 -70.50
C GLU A 270 78.65 22.16 -69.86
N GLU A 271 78.55 20.96 -70.44
CA GLU A 271 77.73 19.86 -69.91
C GLU A 271 78.27 19.41 -68.55
N GLN A 272 79.59 19.34 -68.39
CA GLN A 272 80.23 19.03 -67.11
C GLN A 272 79.85 20.05 -66.02
N ARG A 273 79.80 21.35 -66.35
CA ARG A 273 79.39 22.40 -65.41
C ARG A 273 77.92 22.33 -65.02
N GLU A 274 77.03 22.02 -65.96
CA GLU A 274 75.61 21.83 -65.65
C GLU A 274 75.39 20.60 -64.77
N VAL A 275 76.09 19.51 -65.05
CA VAL A 275 76.06 18.29 -64.23
C VAL A 275 76.56 18.56 -62.81
N ASP A 276 77.65 19.31 -62.65
CA ASP A 276 78.18 19.68 -61.34
C ASP A 276 77.19 20.57 -60.57
N SER A 277 76.61 21.58 -61.21
CA SER A 277 75.57 22.45 -60.63
C SER A 277 74.31 21.67 -60.19
N LEU A 278 73.83 20.76 -61.04
CA LEU A 278 72.68 19.92 -60.73
C LEU A 278 73.00 18.93 -59.61
N ASN A 279 74.21 18.37 -59.57
CA ASN A 279 74.65 17.50 -58.48
C ASN A 279 74.73 18.24 -57.14
N ASP A 280 75.27 19.45 -57.12
CA ASP A 280 75.29 20.29 -55.92
C ASP A 280 73.86 20.58 -55.43
N ARG A 281 72.94 20.87 -56.36
CA ARG A 281 71.54 21.09 -56.02
C ARG A 281 70.83 19.83 -55.52
N ILE A 282 71.11 18.68 -56.11
CA ILE A 282 70.62 17.38 -55.65
C ILE A 282 71.16 17.10 -54.24
N GLN A 283 72.44 17.38 -53.97
CA GLN A 283 73.04 17.20 -52.65
C GLN A 283 72.39 18.11 -51.60
N GLU A 284 72.14 19.39 -51.93
CA GLU A 284 71.41 20.31 -51.06
C GLU A 284 70.00 19.81 -50.75
N LEU A 285 69.21 19.50 -51.78
CA LEU A 285 67.85 19.00 -51.62
C LEU A 285 67.79 17.66 -50.87
N THR A 286 68.78 16.79 -51.07
CA THR A 286 68.90 15.52 -50.34
C THR A 286 69.23 15.76 -48.85
N ARG A 287 70.06 16.77 -48.56
CA ARG A 287 70.38 17.17 -47.19
C ARG A 287 69.16 17.75 -46.47
N GLU A 288 68.40 18.61 -47.14
CA GLU A 288 67.15 19.17 -46.62
C GLU A 288 66.08 18.10 -46.40
N ALA A 289 65.90 17.18 -47.35
CA ALA A 289 64.97 16.07 -47.22
C ALA A 289 65.32 15.16 -46.03
N LYS A 290 66.62 14.88 -45.81
CA LYS A 290 67.09 14.14 -44.62
C LYS A 290 66.81 14.89 -43.33
N GLN A 291 67.00 16.20 -43.29
CA GLN A 291 66.71 17.01 -42.10
C GLN A 291 65.21 17.01 -41.77
N LEU A 292 64.35 17.22 -42.76
CA LEU A 292 62.89 17.19 -42.59
C LEU A 292 62.39 15.80 -42.20
N TYR A 293 62.97 14.73 -42.78
CA TYR A 293 62.65 13.35 -42.40
C TYR A 293 63.01 13.05 -40.94
N ASN A 294 64.19 13.47 -40.49
CA ASN A 294 64.61 13.32 -39.10
C ASN A 294 63.73 14.14 -38.14
N ALA A 295 63.35 15.36 -38.53
CA ALA A 295 62.42 16.18 -37.74
C ALA A 295 61.03 15.53 -37.65
N ARG A 296 60.53 14.96 -38.75
CA ARG A 296 59.27 14.22 -38.76
C ARG A 296 59.32 13.02 -37.83
N ILE A 297 60.37 12.19 -37.91
CA ILE A 297 60.51 11.02 -37.02
C ILE A 297 60.50 11.44 -35.56
N ARG A 298 61.22 12.51 -35.20
CA ARG A 298 61.25 13.03 -33.82
C ARG A 298 59.85 13.40 -33.34
N LEU A 299 59.11 14.19 -34.13
CA LEU A 299 57.75 14.59 -33.79
C LEU A 299 56.77 13.41 -33.74
N GLU A 300 56.96 12.39 -34.60
CA GLU A 300 56.12 11.19 -34.63
C GLU A 300 56.38 10.29 -33.40
N ASN A 301 57.63 10.23 -32.93
CA ASN A 301 58.00 9.57 -31.67
C ASN A 301 57.49 10.32 -30.44
N GLU A 302 57.56 11.65 -30.43
CA GLU A 302 56.98 12.48 -29.35
C GLU A 302 55.46 12.35 -29.31
N LYS A 303 54.79 12.37 -30.46
CA LYS A 303 53.36 12.11 -30.55
C LYS A 303 52.99 10.75 -29.97
N THR A 304 53.67 9.68 -30.39
CA THR A 304 53.35 8.32 -29.92
C THR A 304 53.63 8.15 -28.42
N THR A 305 54.66 8.78 -27.86
CA THR A 305 54.91 8.75 -26.41
C THR A 305 53.81 9.48 -25.63
N ILE A 306 53.38 10.67 -26.07
CA ILE A 306 52.27 11.41 -25.46
C ILE A 306 50.95 10.63 -25.58
N GLU A 307 50.65 10.06 -26.75
CA GLU A 307 49.47 9.24 -26.99
C GLU A 307 49.45 8.02 -26.05
N ASN A 308 50.58 7.34 -25.90
CA ASN A 308 50.70 6.20 -25.00
C ASN A 308 50.53 6.60 -23.52
N GLN A 309 51.10 7.73 -23.12
CA GLN A 309 50.94 8.28 -21.77
C GLN A 309 49.49 8.65 -21.49
N LEU A 310 48.79 9.28 -22.43
CA LEU A 310 47.37 9.62 -22.33
C LEU A 310 46.50 8.36 -22.21
N HIS A 311 46.74 7.35 -23.05
CA HIS A 311 45.98 6.10 -23.05
C HIS A 311 46.15 5.32 -21.75
N HIS A 312 47.38 5.21 -21.25
CA HIS A 312 47.68 4.44 -20.05
C HIS A 312 47.30 5.17 -18.75
N ASN A 313 47.54 6.49 -18.66
CA ASN A 313 47.31 7.22 -17.41
C ASN A 313 45.92 7.81 -17.28
N LEU A 314 45.34 8.38 -18.33
CA LEU A 314 44.06 9.06 -18.24
C LEU A 314 42.92 8.12 -18.60
N LEU A 315 42.95 7.49 -19.77
CA LEU A 315 41.82 6.66 -20.20
C LEU A 315 41.70 5.37 -19.38
N ARG A 316 42.79 4.61 -19.27
CA ARG A 316 42.74 3.30 -18.60
C ARG A 316 42.69 3.40 -17.08
N ARG A 317 43.46 4.31 -16.47
CA ARG A 317 43.53 4.43 -15.00
C ARG A 317 42.31 5.13 -14.42
N VAL A 318 41.82 6.20 -15.05
CA VAL A 318 40.61 6.89 -14.58
C VAL A 318 39.36 6.08 -14.92
N GLY A 319 39.31 5.48 -16.13
CA GLY A 319 38.23 4.58 -16.52
C GLY A 319 38.07 3.41 -15.55
N ASN A 320 39.11 2.58 -15.40
CA ASN A 320 39.02 1.39 -14.55
C ASN A 320 38.78 1.72 -13.08
N ARG A 321 39.32 2.84 -12.57
CA ARG A 321 39.17 3.23 -11.16
C ARG A 321 37.80 3.81 -10.86
N LEU A 322 37.21 4.59 -11.77
CA LEU A 322 35.83 5.06 -11.63
C LEU A 322 34.83 3.91 -11.77
N GLU A 323 35.09 2.98 -12.69
CA GLU A 323 34.23 1.82 -12.94
C GLU A 323 34.22 0.88 -11.72
N THR A 324 35.40 0.57 -11.15
CA THR A 324 35.48 -0.21 -9.89
C THR A 324 34.85 0.51 -8.70
N GLN A 325 35.04 1.82 -8.55
CA GLN A 325 34.40 2.57 -7.47
C GLN A 325 32.88 2.65 -7.61
N LEU A 326 32.35 2.74 -8.83
CA LEU A 326 30.90 2.71 -9.07
C LEU A 326 30.31 1.34 -8.77
N ASP A 327 30.99 0.26 -9.16
CA ASP A 327 30.54 -1.11 -8.90
C ASP A 327 30.61 -1.46 -7.41
N GLU A 328 31.66 -1.04 -6.69
CA GLU A 328 31.78 -1.23 -5.23
C GLU A 328 30.68 -0.48 -4.48
N VAL A 329 30.47 0.81 -4.77
CA VAL A 329 29.41 1.61 -4.12
C VAL A 329 28.02 1.07 -4.46
N ALA A 330 27.77 0.64 -5.70
CA ALA A 330 26.49 0.06 -6.08
C ALA A 330 26.24 -1.31 -5.41
N ALA A 331 27.26 -2.14 -5.28
CA ALA A 331 27.12 -3.46 -4.69
C ALA A 331 27.00 -3.42 -3.16
N GLU A 332 27.77 -2.58 -2.48
CA GLU A 332 27.72 -2.44 -1.01
C GLU A 332 26.40 -1.84 -0.54
N THR A 333 25.98 -0.70 -1.13
CA THR A 333 24.75 -0.01 -0.72
C THR A 333 23.48 -0.83 -0.96
N VAL A 334 23.45 -1.66 -2.01
CA VAL A 334 22.30 -2.52 -2.28
C VAL A 334 22.28 -3.75 -1.35
N LYS A 335 23.45 -4.32 -1.04
CA LYS A 335 23.55 -5.46 -0.12
C LYS A 335 23.18 -5.08 1.31
N GLU A 336 23.67 -3.95 1.81
CA GLU A 336 23.35 -3.45 3.15
C GLU A 336 21.84 -3.21 3.30
N ARG A 337 21.21 -2.57 2.31
CA ARG A 337 19.76 -2.34 2.32
C ARG A 337 18.94 -3.63 2.20
N LEU A 338 19.47 -4.64 1.52
CA LEU A 338 18.81 -5.95 1.44
C LEU A 338 18.88 -6.66 2.78
N THR A 339 20.04 -6.66 3.44
CA THR A 339 20.20 -7.28 4.77
C THR A 339 19.35 -6.58 5.83
N GLU A 340 19.27 -5.24 5.82
CA GLU A 340 18.39 -4.50 6.72
C GLU A 340 16.91 -4.88 6.52
N ALA A 341 16.46 -4.96 5.26
CA ALA A 341 15.08 -5.34 4.96
C ALA A 341 14.76 -6.80 5.32
N GLU A 342 15.73 -7.71 5.20
CA GLU A 342 15.60 -9.12 5.61
C GLU A 342 15.49 -9.25 7.13
N GLU A 343 16.29 -8.49 7.88
CA GLU A 343 16.23 -8.45 9.34
C GLU A 343 14.91 -7.87 9.87
N GLU A 344 14.44 -6.77 9.27
CA GLU A 344 13.13 -6.18 9.59
C GLU A 344 11.98 -7.16 9.32
N LEU A 345 12.04 -7.89 8.20
CA LEU A 345 11.03 -8.89 7.86
C LEU A 345 11.02 -10.03 8.89
N ALA A 346 12.19 -10.53 9.28
CA ALA A 346 12.32 -11.58 10.29
C ALA A 346 11.78 -11.13 11.67
N GLU A 347 11.99 -9.87 12.06
CA GLU A 347 11.42 -9.33 13.29
C GLU A 347 9.89 -9.29 13.24
N ILE A 348 9.33 -8.81 12.12
CA ILE A 348 7.87 -8.74 11.92
C ILE A 348 7.26 -10.14 11.91
N GLU A 349 7.87 -11.11 11.24
CA GLU A 349 7.41 -12.50 11.22
C GLU A 349 7.38 -13.11 12.62
N ASN A 350 8.43 -12.88 13.42
CA ASN A 350 8.49 -13.33 14.82
C ASN A 350 7.38 -12.69 15.67
N ARG A 351 7.11 -11.40 15.48
CA ARG A 351 6.01 -10.69 16.17
C ARG A 351 4.63 -11.21 15.76
N VAL A 352 4.42 -11.46 14.47
CA VAL A 352 3.18 -12.05 13.96
C VAL A 352 2.98 -13.45 14.55
N ALA A 353 4.02 -14.27 14.58
CA ALA A 353 3.95 -15.60 15.20
C ALA A 353 3.64 -15.54 16.70
N ALA A 354 4.19 -14.57 17.43
CA ALA A 354 3.87 -14.36 18.84
C ALA A 354 2.39 -13.99 19.03
N PHE A 355 1.87 -13.02 18.27
CA PHE A 355 0.46 -12.65 18.31
C PHE A 355 -0.47 -13.78 17.92
N GLN A 356 -0.10 -14.62 16.94
CA GLN A 356 -0.88 -15.80 16.58
C GLN A 356 -0.99 -16.80 17.73
N ARG A 357 0.09 -17.02 18.49
CA ARG A 357 0.04 -17.90 19.68
C ARG A 357 -0.83 -17.33 20.79
N GLU A 358 -0.74 -16.01 21.04
CA GLU A 358 -1.59 -15.34 22.02
C GLU A 358 -3.07 -15.44 21.63
N MET A 359 -3.39 -15.16 20.37
CA MET A 359 -4.74 -15.30 19.82
C MET A 359 -5.28 -16.72 19.98
N GLN A 360 -4.48 -17.75 19.66
CA GLN A 360 -4.88 -19.15 19.86
C GLN A 360 -5.16 -19.47 21.33
N SER A 361 -4.33 -18.95 22.25
CA SER A 361 -4.53 -19.17 23.69
C SER A 361 -5.82 -18.54 24.21
N GLU A 362 -6.18 -17.36 23.70
CA GLU A 362 -7.44 -16.69 24.05
C GLU A 362 -8.65 -17.38 23.40
N GLU A 363 -8.53 -17.86 22.17
CA GLU A 363 -9.55 -18.70 21.53
C GLU A 363 -9.82 -19.97 22.35
N ASP A 364 -8.78 -20.65 22.84
CA ASP A 364 -8.90 -21.81 23.72
C ASP A 364 -9.53 -21.47 25.08
N ARG A 365 -9.24 -20.27 25.63
CA ARG A 365 -9.90 -19.80 26.86
C ARG A 365 -11.38 -19.55 26.62
N ILE A 366 -11.74 -18.86 25.53
CA ILE A 366 -13.13 -18.61 25.15
C ILE A 366 -13.87 -19.93 24.91
N ALA A 367 -13.26 -20.88 24.20
CA ALA A 367 -13.84 -22.19 23.95
C ALA A 367 -14.10 -22.97 25.26
N ARG A 368 -13.17 -22.92 26.22
CA ARG A 368 -13.35 -23.52 27.55
C ARG A 368 -14.50 -22.86 28.33
N PHE A 369 -14.54 -21.53 28.36
CA PHE A 369 -15.64 -20.80 29.02
C PHE A 369 -17.00 -21.08 28.38
N ALA A 370 -17.07 -21.07 27.05
CA ALA A 370 -18.29 -21.40 26.32
C ALA A 370 -18.78 -22.82 26.67
N LYS A 371 -17.87 -23.81 26.71
CA LYS A 371 -18.21 -25.19 27.07
C LYS A 371 -18.70 -25.32 28.52
N GLN A 372 -18.14 -24.55 29.46
CA GLN A 372 -18.62 -24.50 30.84
C GLN A 372 -20.03 -23.88 30.94
N LEU A 373 -20.28 -22.78 30.23
CA LEU A 373 -21.60 -22.14 30.18
C LEU A 373 -22.66 -23.05 29.56
N PHE A 374 -22.34 -23.74 28.46
CA PHE A 374 -23.25 -24.72 27.86
C PHE A 374 -23.61 -25.85 28.83
N LYS A 375 -22.64 -26.42 29.54
CA LYS A 375 -22.90 -27.44 30.57
C LYS A 375 -23.78 -26.90 31.71
N SER A 376 -23.55 -25.67 32.14
CA SER A 376 -24.39 -25.01 33.16
C SER A 376 -25.83 -24.83 32.66
N LEU A 377 -25.99 -24.35 31.42
CA LEU A 377 -27.28 -24.15 30.78
C LEU A 377 -28.05 -25.47 30.60
N GLU A 378 -27.37 -26.56 30.22
CA GLU A 378 -27.98 -27.89 30.12
C GLU A 378 -28.45 -28.45 31.47
N ARG A 379 -27.73 -28.15 32.56
CA ARG A 379 -28.18 -28.52 33.91
C ARG A 379 -29.45 -27.75 34.27
N ALA A 380 -29.44 -26.43 34.12
CA ALA A 380 -30.61 -25.60 34.40
C ALA A 380 -31.84 -26.00 33.54
N ASN A 381 -31.64 -26.32 32.26
CA ASN A 381 -32.73 -26.73 31.38
C ASN A 381 -33.29 -28.13 31.78
N ARG A 382 -32.45 -29.05 32.26
CA ARG A 382 -32.92 -30.32 32.85
C ARG A 382 -33.75 -30.10 34.11
N GLU A 383 -33.29 -29.22 35.00
CA GLU A 383 -34.01 -28.86 36.22
C GLU A 383 -35.39 -28.24 35.90
N ILE A 384 -35.46 -27.33 34.92
CA ILE A 384 -36.72 -26.74 34.45
C ILE A 384 -37.66 -27.82 33.86
N LYS A 385 -37.14 -28.74 33.05
CA LYS A 385 -37.94 -29.86 32.49
C LYS A 385 -38.47 -30.79 33.57
N ASN A 386 -37.67 -31.08 34.59
CA ASN A 386 -38.09 -31.91 35.72
C ASN A 386 -39.19 -31.21 36.53
N TYR A 387 -39.03 -29.91 36.80
CA TYR A 387 -40.08 -29.13 37.45
C TYR A 387 -41.37 -29.09 36.65
N ALA A 388 -41.30 -28.92 35.32
CA ALA A 388 -42.49 -28.93 34.47
C ALA A 388 -43.26 -30.26 34.56
N HIS A 389 -42.54 -31.39 34.59
CA HIS A 389 -43.14 -32.70 34.82
C HIS A 389 -43.78 -32.81 36.20
N VAL A 390 -43.06 -32.46 37.27
CA VAL A 390 -43.59 -32.50 38.64
C VAL A 390 -44.82 -31.59 38.79
N SER A 391 -44.79 -30.40 38.19
CA SER A 391 -45.92 -29.46 38.20
C SER A 391 -47.14 -30.00 37.48
N LYS A 392 -46.96 -30.76 36.40
CA LYS A 392 -48.07 -31.37 35.66
C LYS A 392 -48.70 -32.50 36.47
N TYR A 393 -47.90 -33.42 37.00
CA TYR A 393 -48.40 -34.52 37.83
C TYR A 393 -49.08 -34.04 39.10
N PHE A 394 -48.54 -33.01 39.74
CA PHE A 394 -49.17 -32.43 40.92
C PHE A 394 -50.54 -31.81 40.62
N LYS A 395 -50.66 -31.08 39.50
CA LYS A 395 -51.95 -30.56 39.02
C LYS A 395 -52.96 -31.69 38.77
N GLU A 396 -52.54 -32.77 38.11
CA GLU A 396 -53.40 -33.92 37.78
C GLU A 396 -53.84 -34.74 39.00
N ILE A 397 -52.94 -34.93 39.98
CA ILE A 397 -53.28 -35.63 41.23
C ILE A 397 -54.24 -34.76 42.04
N PHE A 398 -53.97 -33.46 42.17
CA PHE A 398 -54.81 -32.58 42.98
C PHE A 398 -56.23 -32.44 42.43
N SER A 399 -56.41 -32.35 41.11
CA SER A 399 -57.74 -32.31 40.49
C SER A 399 -58.57 -33.58 40.70
N LYS A 400 -57.91 -34.74 40.92
CA LYS A 400 -58.59 -35.99 41.26
C LYS A 400 -59.03 -36.05 42.72
N LEU A 401 -58.29 -35.39 43.62
CA LEU A 401 -58.61 -35.34 45.05
C LEU A 401 -59.64 -34.25 45.39
N VAL A 402 -59.62 -33.10 44.69
CA VAL A 402 -60.56 -32.00 44.89
C VAL A 402 -61.09 -31.53 43.53
N PRO A 403 -62.30 -31.98 43.11
CA PRO A 403 -62.82 -31.73 41.75
C PRO A 403 -63.05 -30.24 41.42
N GLU A 404 -63.36 -29.41 42.43
CA GLU A 404 -63.56 -27.96 42.26
C GLU A 404 -62.33 -27.12 42.62
N GLY A 405 -61.23 -27.77 42.99
CA GLY A 405 -59.99 -27.11 43.42
C GLY A 405 -58.95 -26.98 42.31
N VAL A 406 -58.11 -25.94 42.40
CA VAL A 406 -56.98 -25.71 41.48
C VAL A 406 -55.69 -25.60 42.29
N ALA A 407 -54.69 -26.39 41.93
CA ALA A 407 -53.36 -26.34 42.53
C ALA A 407 -52.30 -25.89 41.52
N GLU A 408 -51.35 -25.09 41.98
CA GLU A 408 -50.24 -24.60 41.17
C GLU A 408 -48.96 -24.58 42.01
N LEU A 409 -47.90 -25.18 41.46
CA LEU A 409 -46.56 -25.06 42.01
C LEU A 409 -45.93 -23.78 41.48
N VAL A 410 -45.29 -23.03 42.37
CA VAL A 410 -44.60 -21.78 42.08
C VAL A 410 -43.15 -21.90 42.50
N MET A 411 -42.21 -21.70 41.57
CA MET A 411 -40.78 -21.62 41.91
C MET A 411 -40.50 -20.33 42.69
N GLN A 412 -39.91 -20.45 43.89
CA GLN A 412 -39.46 -19.30 44.66
C GLN A 412 -37.99 -18.99 44.35
N LYS A 413 -37.74 -17.75 43.95
CA LYS A 413 -36.39 -17.21 43.73
C LYS A 413 -35.94 -16.54 45.02
N GLY A 414 -34.73 -16.85 45.47
CA GLY A 414 -34.14 -16.19 46.65
C GLY A 414 -33.63 -14.79 46.35
N ASP A 415 -33.75 -13.89 47.32
CA ASP A 415 -32.97 -12.65 47.33
C ASP A 415 -31.51 -12.97 47.70
N ALA A 416 -30.57 -12.33 46.99
CA ALA A 416 -29.15 -12.55 47.18
C ALA A 416 -28.65 -11.91 48.49
N PRO A 417 -27.85 -12.60 49.32
CA PRO A 417 -27.20 -11.94 50.45
C PRO A 417 -26.16 -10.93 49.94
N ALA A 418 -26.07 -9.80 50.65
CA ALA A 418 -25.08 -8.78 50.39
C ALA A 418 -23.69 -9.26 50.86
N ALA A 419 -22.70 -9.02 50.00
CA ALA A 419 -21.26 -9.12 50.20
C ALA A 419 -20.68 -10.55 50.35
N ASP A 420 -19.94 -10.98 49.33
CA ASP A 420 -18.65 -11.65 49.50
C ASP A 420 -17.76 -11.44 48.27
N ASP A 421 -16.54 -10.99 48.58
CA ASP A 421 -15.46 -10.54 47.70
C ASP A 421 -14.74 -11.75 47.06
N SER A 422 -15.24 -12.18 45.92
CA SER A 422 -14.47 -13.03 45.01
C SER A 422 -14.77 -12.58 43.58
N GLY A 423 -13.72 -12.15 42.88
CA GLY A 423 -13.74 -11.41 41.62
C GLY A 423 -14.25 -12.18 40.40
N GLU A 424 -15.45 -12.76 40.49
CA GLU A 424 -16.22 -13.27 39.36
C GLU A 424 -17.24 -12.22 38.89
N PRO A 425 -17.52 -12.14 37.57
CA PRO A 425 -18.48 -11.17 37.02
C PRO A 425 -19.86 -11.30 37.67
N ARG A 426 -20.43 -10.17 38.10
CA ARG A 426 -21.72 -10.07 38.81
C ARG A 426 -22.89 -10.74 38.07
N ASP A 427 -22.81 -10.85 36.74
CA ASP A 427 -23.90 -11.39 35.91
C ASP A 427 -24.02 -12.92 35.95
N ILE A 428 -22.95 -13.65 36.29
CA ILE A 428 -23.01 -15.11 36.45
C ILE A 428 -23.70 -15.47 37.78
N ARG A 429 -23.51 -14.65 38.82
CA ARG A 429 -24.15 -14.84 40.13
C ARG A 429 -25.67 -14.62 40.12
N ARG A 430 -26.18 -13.86 39.13
CA ARG A 430 -27.61 -13.57 38.97
C ARG A 430 -28.41 -14.67 38.28
N MET A 431 -27.78 -15.77 37.84
CA MET A 431 -28.50 -16.98 37.44
C MET A 431 -29.14 -17.64 38.67
N GLN A 432 -30.27 -17.04 39.08
CA GLN A 432 -31.38 -17.57 39.85
C GLN A 432 -31.03 -18.74 40.76
N ARG A 433 -30.56 -18.42 41.96
CA ARG A 433 -30.49 -19.38 43.06
C ARG A 433 -31.93 -19.74 43.45
N PHE A 434 -32.40 -20.87 42.97
CA PHE A 434 -33.67 -21.48 43.37
C PHE A 434 -33.61 -21.79 44.86
N VAL A 435 -34.50 -21.18 45.64
CA VAL A 435 -34.51 -21.36 47.10
C VAL A 435 -35.52 -22.41 47.53
N GLY A 436 -36.59 -22.60 46.76
CA GLY A 436 -37.57 -23.65 47.05
C GLY A 436 -38.79 -23.64 46.13
N ILE A 437 -39.73 -24.52 46.46
CA ILE A 437 -41.00 -24.70 45.76
C ILE A 437 -42.13 -24.27 46.69
N GLY A 438 -42.88 -23.25 46.28
CA GLY A 438 -44.13 -22.87 46.92
C GLY A 438 -45.31 -23.63 46.30
N ILE A 439 -46.27 -24.00 47.11
CA ILE A 439 -47.52 -24.63 46.65
C ILE A 439 -48.65 -23.63 46.87
N ARG A 440 -49.40 -23.33 45.81
CA ARG A 440 -50.59 -22.50 45.85
C ARG A 440 -51.79 -23.37 45.52
N VAL A 441 -52.75 -23.46 46.43
CA VAL A 441 -53.98 -24.24 46.22
C VAL A 441 -55.20 -23.36 46.46
N SER A 442 -56.22 -23.52 45.62
CA SER A 442 -57.56 -23.00 45.82
C SER A 442 -58.51 -24.18 45.90
N PHE A 443 -59.40 -24.19 46.88
CA PHE A 443 -60.39 -25.25 47.07
C PHE A 443 -61.78 -24.88 46.50
N THR A 444 -61.89 -23.73 45.83
CA THR A 444 -63.10 -23.26 45.14
C THR A 444 -62.72 -22.72 43.76
N ALA A 445 -63.63 -22.74 42.79
CA ALA A 445 -63.35 -22.47 41.36
C ALA A 445 -62.82 -21.05 41.00
N LYS A 446 -62.46 -20.21 41.98
CA LYS A 446 -61.75 -18.94 41.75
C LYS A 446 -60.24 -19.17 41.77
N ARG A 447 -59.54 -18.61 40.77
CA ARG A 447 -58.08 -18.64 40.70
C ARG A 447 -57.47 -18.09 42.00
N PRO A 448 -56.48 -18.76 42.61
CA PRO A 448 -55.83 -18.25 43.79
C PRO A 448 -54.97 -17.03 43.44
N THR A 449 -55.31 -15.88 44.01
CA THR A 449 -54.52 -14.63 43.95
C THR A 449 -53.11 -14.82 44.50
#